data_AF-A4G4E2-F1
#
_entry.id   AF-A4G4E2-F1
#
_cell.length_a   1.000
_cell.length_b   1.000
_cell.length_c   1.000
_cell.angle_alpha   90.00
_cell.angle_beta   90.00
_cell.angle_gamma   90.00
#
_symmetry.space_group_name_H-M   'P 1'
#
loop_
_entity.id
_entity.type
_entity.pdbx_description
1 polymer ?
#
loop_
_entity_poly.entity_id
_entity_poly.type
_entity_poly.pdbx_seq_one_letter_code
_entity_poly.pdbx_strand_id
1 'polypeptide(L)'
;MPSTLLLLVLLVSLTFSTSALAIYKCESGGQTVYSDTPCHNGKTERMREIAVTAPATEAALAQKQAEQDKQELQRLQQRRHKQEKMDDRQQEKRNKASAAKKKKCAESAQRVKWANEDAASAAGKTAERARQKAHRATEKHQLTCGPA
;
A
#
# COMPACT_ATOMS: atom_id res chain seq x y z
N MET A 1 10.22 -57.17 31.55
CA MET A 1 9.75 -55.78 31.65
C MET A 1 9.13 -55.18 30.35
N PRO A 2 8.55 -55.94 29.39
CA PRO A 2 7.74 -55.34 28.30
C PRO A 2 6.22 -55.61 28.40
N SER A 3 5.80 -56.54 29.25
CA SER A 3 4.41 -57.04 29.27
C SER A 3 3.40 -56.10 29.94
N THR A 4 3.84 -55.31 30.93
CA THR A 4 2.99 -54.32 31.62
C THR A 4 2.73 -53.07 30.77
N LEU A 5 3.70 -52.65 29.95
CA LEU A 5 3.54 -51.55 29.00
C LEU A 5 2.56 -51.87 27.88
N LEU A 6 2.57 -53.11 27.38
CA LEU A 6 1.65 -53.54 26.31
C LEU A 6 0.19 -53.55 26.78
N LEU A 7 -0.05 -53.96 28.03
CA LEU A 7 -1.39 -54.01 28.63
C LEU A 7 -1.96 -52.61 28.90
N LEU A 8 -1.10 -51.65 29.26
CA LEU A 8 -1.48 -50.25 29.49
C LEU A 8 -1.79 -49.51 28.18
N VAL A 9 -1.05 -49.79 27.10
CA VAL A 9 -1.33 -49.24 25.77
C VAL A 9 -2.64 -49.78 25.19
N LEU A 10 -2.94 -51.07 25.39
CA LEU A 10 -4.18 -51.68 24.91
C LEU A 10 -5.42 -51.14 25.63
N LEU A 11 -5.31 -50.84 26.93
CA LEU A 11 -6.41 -50.24 27.70
C LEU A 11 -6.74 -48.80 27.25
N VAL A 12 -5.72 -48.00 26.88
CA VAL A 12 -5.91 -46.61 26.44
C VAL A 12 -6.51 -46.52 25.03
N SER A 13 -6.30 -47.52 24.17
CA SER A 13 -6.88 -47.51 22.82
C SER A 13 -8.40 -47.75 22.76
N LEU A 14 -9.01 -48.34 23.79
CA LEU A 14 -10.46 -48.63 23.79
C LEU A 14 -11.34 -47.42 24.14
N THR A 15 -10.78 -46.35 24.70
CA THR A 15 -11.57 -45.20 25.18
C THR A 15 -11.77 -44.09 24.15
N PHE A 16 -11.14 -44.16 22.98
CA PHE A 16 -11.32 -43.19 21.90
C PHE A 16 -12.36 -43.65 20.88
N SER A 17 -13.58 -43.94 21.36
CA SER A 17 -14.75 -43.97 20.47
C SER A 17 -15.21 -42.53 20.29
N THR A 18 -14.69 -41.83 19.27
CA THR A 18 -15.23 -40.54 18.83
C THR A 18 -16.65 -40.78 18.34
N SER A 19 -17.64 -40.58 19.21
CA SER A 19 -19.03 -40.45 18.80
C SER A 19 -19.09 -39.25 17.86
N ALA A 20 -19.16 -39.52 16.55
CA ALA A 20 -19.53 -38.50 15.58
C ALA A 20 -20.89 -37.97 16.03
N LEU A 21 -20.92 -36.74 16.55
CA LEU A 21 -22.15 -36.04 16.96
C LEU A 21 -22.93 -35.68 15.69
N ALA A 22 -23.53 -36.70 15.07
CA ALA A 22 -24.46 -36.54 13.98
C ALA A 22 -25.82 -36.25 14.60
N ILE A 23 -26.19 -34.97 14.66
CA ILE A 23 -27.55 -34.57 15.06
C ILE A 23 -28.47 -34.86 13.87
N TYR A 24 -29.37 -35.83 14.03
CA TYR A 24 -30.35 -36.19 13.01
C TYR A 24 -31.60 -35.33 13.18
N LYS A 25 -32.02 -34.67 12.09
CA LYS A 25 -33.31 -33.98 12.00
C LYS A 25 -34.37 -34.99 11.58
N CYS A 26 -35.32 -35.29 12.46
CA CYS A 26 -36.44 -36.18 12.20
C CYS A 26 -37.75 -35.39 12.13
N GLU A 27 -38.55 -35.57 11.08
CA GLU A 27 -39.91 -35.03 11.01
C GLU A 27 -40.92 -36.16 11.25
N SER A 28 -41.75 -36.03 12.30
CA SER A 28 -42.80 -36.98 12.64
C SER A 28 -44.04 -36.23 13.10
N GLY A 29 -45.20 -36.51 12.50
CA GLY A 29 -46.46 -35.87 12.86
C GLY A 29 -46.49 -34.34 12.68
N GLY A 30 -45.69 -33.79 11.75
CA GLY A 30 -45.60 -32.35 11.49
C GLY A 30 -44.71 -31.57 12.46
N GLN A 31 -44.03 -32.24 13.40
CA GLN A 31 -43.04 -31.63 14.29
C GLN A 31 -41.62 -32.07 13.91
N THR A 32 -40.69 -31.12 13.95
CA THR A 32 -39.26 -31.38 13.75
C THR A 32 -38.62 -31.66 15.11
N VAL A 33 -38.06 -32.86 15.28
CA VAL A 33 -37.32 -33.27 16.47
C VAL A 33 -35.88 -33.56 16.09
N TYR A 34 -34.94 -33.00 16.83
CA TYR A 34 -33.50 -33.26 16.66
C TYR A 34 -33.07 -34.31 17.68
N SER A 35 -32.40 -35.37 17.24
CA SER A 35 -31.92 -36.45 18.10
C SER A 35 -30.52 -36.90 17.69
N ASP A 36 -29.74 -37.35 18.66
CA ASP A 36 -28.45 -38.01 18.44
C ASP A 36 -28.62 -39.47 17.98
N THR A 37 -29.86 -39.98 17.96
CA THR A 37 -30.19 -41.30 17.43
C THR A 37 -30.84 -41.20 16.04
N PRO A 38 -30.49 -42.08 15.09
CA PRO A 38 -31.11 -42.08 13.77
C PRO A 38 -32.62 -42.29 13.86
N CYS A 39 -33.39 -41.62 13.00
CA CYS A 39 -34.84 -41.66 13.01
C CYS A 39 -35.36 -43.09 12.82
N HIS A 40 -36.33 -43.52 13.66
CA HIS A 40 -36.85 -44.89 13.71
C HIS A 40 -37.43 -45.39 12.36
N ASN A 41 -37.79 -44.48 11.46
CA ASN A 41 -38.27 -44.75 10.10
C ASN A 41 -37.39 -44.06 9.06
N GLY A 42 -36.09 -44.41 9.01
CA GLY A 42 -35.04 -43.77 8.20
C GLY A 42 -35.32 -43.66 6.70
N LYS A 43 -36.23 -42.77 6.31
CA LYS A 43 -36.38 -42.29 4.94
C LYS A 43 -35.41 -41.13 4.77
N THR A 44 -34.33 -41.38 4.05
CA THR A 44 -33.39 -40.37 3.62
C THR A 44 -34.06 -39.48 2.57
N GLU A 45 -34.71 -38.40 3.00
CA GLU A 45 -35.12 -37.38 2.04
C GLU A 45 -33.84 -36.69 1.53
N ARG A 46 -33.53 -36.87 0.24
CA ARG A 46 -32.50 -36.05 -0.41
C ARG A 46 -32.95 -34.60 -0.29
N MET A 47 -32.15 -33.77 0.39
CA MET A 47 -32.32 -32.32 0.41
C MET A 47 -32.57 -31.87 -1.04
N ARG A 48 -33.78 -31.34 -1.29
CA ARG A 48 -34.08 -30.69 -2.55
C ARG A 48 -33.18 -29.47 -2.63
N GLU A 49 -32.35 -29.43 -3.66
CA GLU A 49 -31.60 -28.24 -4.00
C GLU A 49 -32.62 -27.15 -4.37
N ILE A 50 -32.81 -26.21 -3.47
CA ILE A 50 -33.64 -25.03 -3.74
C ILE A 50 -32.79 -24.16 -4.67
N ALA A 51 -33.07 -24.22 -5.96
CA ALA A 51 -32.51 -23.27 -6.91
C ALA A 51 -33.07 -21.88 -6.56
N VAL A 52 -32.29 -21.09 -5.83
CA VAL A 52 -32.60 -19.68 -5.55
C VAL A 52 -32.34 -18.90 -6.83
N THR A 53 -33.32 -18.84 -7.72
CA THR A 53 -33.31 -17.89 -8.83
C THR A 53 -33.65 -16.51 -8.24
N ALA A 54 -32.65 -15.63 -8.15
CA ALA A 54 -32.90 -14.24 -7.79
C ALA A 54 -33.98 -13.65 -8.74
N PRO A 55 -34.98 -12.92 -8.22
CA PRO A 55 -35.99 -12.29 -9.06
C PRO A 55 -35.31 -11.44 -10.14
N ALA A 56 -35.79 -11.51 -11.39
CA ALA A 56 -35.19 -10.78 -12.52
C ALA A 56 -35.06 -9.25 -12.26
N THR A 57 -35.89 -8.70 -11.39
CA THR A 57 -35.83 -7.31 -10.91
C THR A 57 -34.59 -7.00 -10.07
N GLU A 58 -34.12 -7.94 -9.23
CA GLU A 58 -32.91 -7.77 -8.42
C GLU A 58 -31.65 -7.80 -9.29
N ALA A 59 -31.62 -8.65 -10.32
CA ALA A 59 -30.52 -8.70 -11.28
C ALA A 59 -30.38 -7.39 -12.08
N ALA A 60 -31.50 -6.80 -12.51
CA ALA A 60 -31.50 -5.51 -13.22
C ALA A 60 -31.04 -4.34 -12.32
N LEU A 61 -31.45 -4.33 -11.04
CA LEU A 61 -31.00 -3.34 -10.07
C LEU A 61 -29.49 -3.46 -9.79
N ALA A 62 -28.98 -4.68 -9.62
CA ALA A 62 -27.55 -4.95 -9.43
C ALA A 62 -26.72 -4.50 -10.64
N GLN A 63 -27.20 -4.74 -11.87
CA GLN A 63 -26.52 -4.27 -13.09
C GLN A 63 -26.46 -2.73 -13.15
N LYS A 64 -27.57 -2.05 -12.84
CA LYS A 64 -27.61 -0.58 -12.80
C LYS A 64 -26.66 -0.01 -11.76
N GLN A 65 -26.60 -0.61 -10.56
CA GLN A 65 -25.64 -0.22 -9.53
C GLN A 65 -24.20 -0.43 -10.00
N ALA A 66 -23.90 -1.58 -10.59
CA ALA A 66 -22.55 -1.85 -11.12
C ALA A 66 -22.13 -0.87 -12.23
N GLU A 67 -23.07 -0.41 -13.06
CA GLU A 67 -22.80 0.65 -14.05
C GLU A 67 -22.53 2.00 -13.40
N GLN A 68 -23.30 2.38 -12.37
CA GLN A 68 -23.07 3.61 -11.61
C GLN A 68 -21.72 3.59 -10.90
N ASP A 69 -21.37 2.49 -10.26
CA ASP A 69 -20.08 2.30 -9.58
C ASP A 69 -18.93 2.39 -10.58
N LYS A 70 -19.05 1.76 -11.76
CA LYS A 70 -18.05 1.87 -12.84
C LYS A 70 -17.86 3.33 -13.27
N GLN A 71 -18.94 4.08 -13.46
CA GLN A 71 -18.86 5.49 -13.83
C GLN A 71 -18.20 6.33 -12.72
N GLU A 72 -18.53 6.08 -11.46
CA GLU A 72 -17.91 6.76 -10.33
C GLU A 72 -16.43 6.45 -10.21
N LEU A 73 -16.04 5.17 -10.34
CA LEU A 73 -14.65 4.74 -10.34
C LEU A 73 -13.86 5.42 -11.46
N GLN A 74 -14.41 5.50 -12.67
CA GLN A 74 -13.77 6.20 -13.78
C GLN A 74 -13.59 7.70 -13.48
N ARG A 75 -14.59 8.37 -12.90
CA ARG A 75 -14.49 9.78 -12.50
C ARG A 75 -13.42 9.98 -11.43
N LEU A 76 -13.33 9.09 -10.44
CA LEU A 76 -12.31 9.15 -9.39
C LEU A 76 -10.91 8.89 -9.94
N GLN A 77 -10.75 7.92 -10.84
CA GLN A 77 -9.49 7.66 -11.54
C GLN A 77 -9.04 8.87 -12.37
N GLN A 78 -9.94 9.48 -13.15
CA GLN A 78 -9.63 10.68 -13.92
C GLN A 78 -9.22 11.84 -13.02
N ARG A 79 -9.89 12.04 -11.88
CA ARG A 79 -9.52 13.05 -10.89
C ARG A 79 -8.13 12.79 -10.31
N ARG A 80 -7.82 11.56 -9.92
CA ARG A 80 -6.48 11.17 -9.43
C ARG A 80 -5.40 11.45 -10.47
N HIS A 81 -5.58 10.98 -11.70
CA HIS A 81 -4.60 11.21 -12.78
C HIS A 81 -4.42 12.69 -13.12
N LYS A 82 -5.49 13.49 -13.04
CA LYS A 82 -5.35 14.94 -13.21
C LYS A 82 -4.52 15.55 -12.09
N GLN A 83 -4.77 15.16 -10.84
CA GLN A 83 -4.03 15.65 -9.69
C GLN A 83 -2.55 15.22 -9.74
N GLU A 84 -2.28 13.93 -9.98
CA GLU A 84 -0.93 13.38 -10.17
C GLU A 84 -0.16 14.17 -11.24
N LYS A 85 -0.77 14.42 -12.41
CA LYS A 85 -0.14 15.21 -13.47
C LYS A 85 0.18 16.64 -13.05
N MET A 86 -0.67 17.26 -12.22
CA MET A 86 -0.42 18.62 -11.73
C MET A 86 0.71 18.63 -10.69
N ASP A 87 0.72 17.65 -9.79
CA ASP A 87 1.75 17.50 -8.76
C ASP A 87 3.11 17.16 -9.37
N ASP A 88 3.16 16.26 -10.36
CA ASP A 88 4.36 15.92 -11.11
C ASP A 88 4.94 17.15 -11.81
N ARG A 89 4.09 17.91 -12.52
CA ARG A 89 4.50 19.16 -13.18
C ARG A 89 5.03 20.18 -12.18
N GLN A 90 4.39 20.32 -11.04
CA GLN A 90 4.84 21.25 -10.01
C GLN A 90 6.16 20.79 -9.38
N GLN A 91 6.32 19.49 -9.15
CA GLN A 91 7.56 18.91 -8.65
C GLN A 91 8.71 19.09 -9.64
N GLU A 92 8.46 18.85 -10.93
CA GLU A 92 9.46 19.08 -11.98
C GLU A 92 9.91 20.54 -12.04
N LYS A 93 8.97 21.49 -11.93
CA LYS A 93 9.28 22.93 -11.86
C LYS A 93 10.14 23.26 -10.64
N ARG A 94 9.78 22.75 -9.46
CA ARG A 94 10.57 22.93 -8.22
C ARG A 94 11.97 22.36 -8.37
N ASN A 95 12.09 21.15 -8.94
CA ASN A 95 13.36 20.48 -9.17
C ASN A 95 14.24 21.28 -10.14
N LYS A 96 13.68 21.74 -11.26
CA LYS A 96 14.38 22.58 -12.25
C LYS A 96 14.86 23.90 -11.64
N ALA A 97 14.01 24.58 -10.88
CA ALA A 97 14.37 25.82 -10.21
C ALA A 97 15.50 25.62 -9.18
N SER A 98 15.41 24.55 -8.38
CA SER A 98 16.44 24.17 -7.41
C SER A 98 17.76 23.83 -8.10
N ALA A 99 17.74 23.03 -9.17
CA ALA A 99 18.92 22.69 -9.95
C ALA A 99 19.57 23.93 -10.57
N ALA A 100 18.77 24.85 -11.13
CA ALA A 100 19.27 26.11 -11.68
C ALA A 100 19.92 26.99 -10.61
N LYS A 101 19.31 27.09 -9.41
CA LYS A 101 19.91 27.80 -8.27
C LYS A 101 21.23 27.17 -7.85
N LYS A 102 21.27 25.85 -7.67
CA LYS A 102 22.50 25.10 -7.33
C LYS A 102 23.61 25.34 -8.35
N LYS A 103 23.28 25.30 -9.66
CA LYS A 103 24.24 25.58 -10.73
C LYS A 103 24.80 27.00 -10.64
N LYS A 104 23.94 28.03 -10.49
CA LYS A 104 24.37 29.43 -10.31
C LYS A 104 25.25 29.60 -9.06
N CYS A 105 24.95 28.88 -7.99
CA CYS A 105 25.75 28.89 -6.78
C CYS A 105 27.11 28.25 -6.96
N ALA A 106 27.18 27.10 -7.63
CA ALA A 106 28.46 26.46 -7.96
C ALA A 106 29.32 27.35 -8.88
N GLU A 107 28.73 27.95 -9.92
CA GLU A 107 29.43 28.85 -10.82
C GLU A 107 29.98 30.10 -10.11
N SER A 108 29.20 30.70 -9.21
CA SER A 108 29.67 31.86 -8.44
C SER A 108 30.71 31.49 -7.40
N ALA A 109 30.59 30.35 -6.72
CA ALA A 109 31.61 29.83 -5.81
C ALA A 109 32.94 29.58 -6.53
N GLN A 110 32.90 29.04 -7.75
CA GLN A 110 34.08 28.85 -8.58
C GLN A 110 34.73 30.18 -8.96
N ARG A 111 33.95 31.20 -9.28
CA ARG A 111 34.47 32.56 -9.54
C ARG A 111 35.13 33.18 -8.31
N VAL A 112 34.57 32.96 -7.11
CA VAL A 112 35.19 33.38 -5.85
C VAL A 112 36.53 32.70 -5.67
N LYS A 113 36.59 31.37 -5.84
CA LYS A 113 37.83 30.60 -5.73
C LYS A 113 38.91 31.16 -6.67
N TRP A 114 38.60 31.32 -7.95
CA TRP A 114 39.55 31.87 -8.92
C TRP A 114 39.96 33.31 -8.61
N ALA A 115 39.02 34.16 -8.19
CA ALA A 115 39.36 35.54 -7.83
C ALA A 115 40.27 35.60 -6.59
N ASN A 116 40.12 34.67 -5.64
CA ASN A 116 41.01 34.54 -4.50
C ASN A 116 42.39 34.03 -4.91
N GLU A 117 42.48 33.07 -5.82
CA GLU A 117 43.74 32.59 -6.39
C GLU A 117 44.47 33.69 -7.18
N ASP A 118 43.74 34.46 -8.00
CA ASP A 118 44.25 35.66 -8.69
C ASP A 118 44.80 36.67 -7.68
N ALA A 119 44.07 36.92 -6.59
CA ALA A 119 44.48 37.87 -5.56
C ALA A 119 45.70 37.40 -4.75
N ALA A 120 45.82 36.10 -4.51
CA ALA A 120 46.95 35.50 -3.82
C ALA A 120 48.23 35.50 -4.68
N SER A 121 48.09 35.39 -6.00
CA SER A 121 49.21 35.41 -6.95
C SER A 121 49.60 36.81 -7.44
N ALA A 122 48.71 37.80 -7.32
CA ALA A 122 48.98 39.17 -7.73
C ALA A 122 50.01 39.87 -6.82
N ALA A 123 51.02 40.50 -7.42
CA ALA A 123 52.06 41.26 -6.73
C ALA A 123 52.17 42.71 -7.24
N GLY A 124 52.69 43.59 -6.39
CA GLY A 124 52.93 44.99 -6.74
C GLY A 124 51.63 45.78 -6.92
N LYS A 125 51.60 46.67 -7.93
CA LYS A 125 50.51 47.64 -8.13
C LYS A 125 49.14 47.01 -8.46
N THR A 126 49.10 45.73 -8.85
CA THR A 126 47.85 45.03 -9.20
C THR A 126 47.23 44.26 -8.02
N ALA A 127 47.99 44.06 -6.92
CA ALA A 127 47.55 43.26 -5.79
C ALA A 127 46.26 43.80 -5.15
N GLU A 128 46.18 45.12 -4.93
CA GLU A 128 45.00 45.75 -4.31
C GLU A 128 43.75 45.62 -5.19
N ARG A 129 43.90 45.82 -6.50
CA ARG A 129 42.80 45.65 -7.45
C ARG A 129 42.32 44.19 -7.50
N ALA A 130 43.24 43.23 -7.40
CA ALA A 130 42.91 41.80 -7.37
C ALA A 130 42.16 41.43 -6.09
N ARG A 131 42.59 41.94 -4.92
CA ARG A 131 41.87 41.78 -3.65
C ARG A 131 40.46 42.37 -3.69
N GLN A 132 40.30 43.57 -4.25
CA GLN A 132 38.98 44.18 -4.39
C GLN A 132 38.06 43.36 -5.31
N LYS A 133 38.59 42.77 -6.39
CA LYS A 133 37.84 41.86 -7.27
C LYS A 133 37.41 40.58 -6.53
N ALA A 134 38.30 39.99 -5.73
CA ALA A 134 38.01 38.84 -4.87
C ALA A 134 36.89 39.13 -3.86
N HIS A 135 36.94 40.30 -3.23
CA HIS A 135 35.92 40.75 -2.29
C HIS A 135 34.54 40.88 -2.96
N ARG A 136 34.47 41.60 -4.09
CA ARG A 136 33.22 41.76 -4.87
C ARG A 136 32.66 40.43 -5.37
N ALA A 137 33.53 39.49 -5.76
CA ALA A 137 33.10 38.16 -6.15
C ALA A 137 32.44 37.42 -4.98
N THR A 138 32.99 37.56 -3.77
CA THR A 138 32.47 36.97 -2.54
C THR A 138 31.12 37.57 -2.15
N GLU A 139 31.00 38.90 -2.15
CA GLU A 139 29.73 39.59 -1.90
C GLU A 139 28.63 39.13 -2.88
N LYS A 140 28.98 39.03 -4.18
CA LYS A 140 28.03 38.57 -5.20
C LYS A 140 27.58 37.12 -4.97
N HIS A 141 28.50 36.26 -4.54
CA HIS A 141 28.15 34.88 -4.18
C HIS A 141 27.18 34.86 -2.98
N GLN A 142 27.48 35.63 -1.93
CA GLN A 142 26.64 35.73 -0.74
C GLN A 142 25.22 36.24 -1.06
N LEU A 143 25.10 37.24 -1.95
CA LEU A 143 23.79 37.73 -2.41
C LEU A 143 23.00 36.69 -3.20
N THR A 144 23.68 35.83 -3.95
CA THR A 144 23.02 34.83 -4.82
C THR A 144 22.62 33.58 -4.04
N CYS A 145 23.41 33.18 -3.05
CA CYS A 145 23.35 31.86 -2.42
C CYS A 145 23.12 31.89 -0.91
N GLY A 146 23.31 33.05 -0.27
CA GLY A 146 23.35 33.21 1.17
C GLY A 146 24.80 33.21 1.69
N PRO A 147 24.99 33.59 2.97
CA PRO A 147 26.29 33.41 3.63
C PRO A 147 26.68 31.92 3.58
N ALA A 148 27.96 31.67 3.28
CA ALA A 148 28.55 30.33 3.29
C ALA A 148 28.76 29.83 4.73
#